data_AF-A0A8T3PQX8-F1
#
_entry.id   AF-A0A8T3PQX8-F1
#
_cell.length_a   1.000
_cell.length_b   1.000
_cell.length_c   1.000
_cell.angle_alpha   90.00
_cell.angle_beta   90.00
_cell.angle_gamma   90.00
#
_symmetry.space_group_name_H-M   'P 1'
#
loop_
_entity.id
_entity.type
_entity.pdbx_description
1 polymer ?
#
loop_
_entity_poly.entity_id
_entity_poly.type
_entity_poly.pdbx_seq_one_letter_code
_entity_poly.pdbx_strand_id
1 'polypeptide(L)'
;MISDLIKPVLFKALYGSWEVTNALAMDKGPRANGYTALLPVPADLPVFLQIALKSLLTQDQKHLAEILVIPDVPSDDFRVAFRKLTEGISLPGLRLVEMNRKDRVVGRLYRTPNVYYFLQILNGMSHARSAHVLFHDADLFLFSKDFLKRHYEAFLDKHVSVLGVDRRSIVRLEEHRHIVATWEMIASLEWLMRFKPYEHRGHKRFVRGRLINFDSTLFPQFLTDPGEVGINKEYEQDEFLHFSFVISIYRLFCKSRGPFEDKYFKLLLIRSLIDALGDVGWTYSVPSMKDLVGALAGTDDKVSYAELETRKNYDTFRLNFERLIRSGILGTEAGSTMRERIRPFDERFAWTLER
;
A
#
# COMPACT_ATOMS: atom_id res chain seq x y z
N MET A 1 14.67 3.35 -25.57
CA MET A 1 13.68 4.13 -26.36
C MET A 1 12.59 3.27 -27.02
N ILE A 2 12.84 2.05 -27.50
CA ILE A 2 11.80 1.16 -28.07
C ILE A 2 10.76 0.68 -27.01
N SER A 3 11.10 0.73 -25.72
CA SER A 3 10.27 0.16 -24.64
C SER A 3 8.99 0.96 -24.33
N ASP A 4 8.96 2.28 -24.54
CA ASP A 4 7.84 3.12 -24.07
C ASP A 4 6.70 3.27 -25.09
N LEU A 5 6.96 2.93 -26.36
CA LEU A 5 5.95 2.84 -27.43
C LEU A 5 5.25 1.47 -27.45
N ILE A 6 5.95 0.39 -27.14
CA ILE A 6 5.39 -0.98 -27.16
C ILE A 6 4.55 -1.27 -25.91
N LYS A 7 4.98 -0.75 -24.76
CA LYS A 7 4.29 -0.92 -23.46
C LYS A 7 2.79 -0.62 -23.54
N PRO A 8 2.33 0.57 -23.98
CA PRO A 8 0.91 0.89 -24.01
C PRO A 8 0.10 -0.03 -24.92
N VAL A 9 0.67 -0.44 -26.06
CA VAL A 9 0.02 -1.35 -27.01
C VAL A 9 -0.17 -2.73 -26.38
N LEU A 10 0.87 -3.27 -25.73
CA LEU A 10 0.79 -4.57 -25.07
C LEU A 10 -0.23 -4.57 -23.94
N PHE A 11 -0.23 -3.54 -23.08
CA PHE A 11 -1.22 -3.46 -22.00
C PHE A 11 -2.65 -3.33 -22.54
N LYS A 12 -2.89 -2.54 -23.60
CA LYS A 12 -4.19 -2.47 -24.25
C LYS A 12 -4.64 -3.81 -24.83
N ALA A 13 -3.71 -4.59 -25.40
CA ALA A 13 -4.04 -5.91 -25.93
C ALA A 13 -4.35 -6.93 -24.82
N LEU A 14 -3.55 -6.97 -23.75
CA LEU A 14 -3.67 -7.97 -22.68
C LEU A 14 -4.76 -7.64 -21.64
N TYR A 15 -5.12 -6.36 -21.52
CA TYR A 15 -5.99 -5.80 -20.48
C TYR A 15 -7.02 -4.82 -21.08
N GLY A 16 -7.41 -5.05 -22.34
CA GLY A 16 -8.32 -4.18 -23.10
C GLY A 16 -9.79 -4.27 -22.68
N SER A 17 -10.19 -5.38 -22.06
CA SER A 17 -11.52 -5.59 -21.52
C SER A 17 -11.47 -6.50 -20.28
N TRP A 18 -12.53 -6.47 -19.48
CA TRP A 18 -12.64 -7.33 -18.30
C TRP A 18 -12.78 -8.80 -18.68
N GLU A 19 -13.41 -9.12 -19.81
CA GLU A 19 -13.53 -10.48 -20.34
C GLU A 19 -12.16 -11.07 -20.72
N VAL A 20 -11.34 -10.28 -21.44
CA VAL A 20 -9.96 -10.68 -21.81
C VAL A 20 -9.07 -10.79 -20.57
N THR A 21 -9.32 -9.95 -19.58
CA THR A 21 -8.55 -9.94 -18.34
C THR A 21 -8.90 -11.11 -17.43
N ASN A 22 -10.19 -11.44 -17.32
CA ASN A 22 -10.76 -12.31 -16.30
C ASN A 22 -11.53 -13.50 -16.88
N ALA A 23 -11.09 -14.08 -17.99
CA ALA A 23 -11.78 -15.17 -18.70
C ALA A 23 -12.18 -16.37 -17.82
N LEU A 24 -11.73 -16.45 -16.56
CA LEU A 24 -12.00 -17.55 -15.63
C LEU A 24 -12.43 -17.15 -14.20
N ALA A 25 -12.56 -15.87 -13.83
CA ALA A 25 -12.64 -15.49 -12.41
C ALA A 25 -13.79 -14.56 -11.99
N MET A 26 -14.49 -13.91 -12.93
CA MET A 26 -15.59 -13.03 -12.54
C MET A 26 -16.81 -13.84 -12.10
N ASP A 27 -17.04 -13.87 -10.79
CA ASP A 27 -18.31 -14.31 -10.25
C ASP A 27 -19.43 -13.37 -10.75
N LYS A 28 -20.37 -13.93 -11.51
CA LYS A 28 -21.57 -13.22 -12.00
C LYS A 28 -22.75 -13.37 -11.06
N GLY A 29 -22.57 -14.05 -9.93
CA GLY A 29 -23.58 -14.20 -8.90
C GLY A 29 -23.98 -12.87 -8.25
N PRO A 30 -25.09 -12.87 -7.49
CA PRO A 30 -25.48 -11.73 -6.68
C PRO A 30 -24.32 -11.31 -5.77
N ARG A 31 -23.97 -10.02 -5.82
CA ARG A 31 -22.90 -9.46 -4.99
C ARG A 31 -23.37 -9.36 -3.55
N ALA A 32 -22.53 -9.74 -2.60
CA ALA A 32 -22.81 -9.56 -1.18
C ALA A 32 -22.86 -8.06 -0.82
N ASN A 33 -23.72 -7.71 0.14
CA ASN A 33 -23.70 -6.38 0.77
C ASN A 33 -22.38 -6.18 1.52
N GLY A 34 -21.95 -4.92 1.65
CA GLY A 34 -20.69 -4.56 2.29
C GLY A 34 -19.55 -4.37 1.30
N TYR A 35 -18.32 -4.60 1.76
CA TYR A 35 -17.12 -4.43 0.96
C TYR A 35 -16.12 -5.56 1.11
N THR A 36 -15.33 -5.77 0.06
CA THR A 36 -14.18 -6.66 0.00
C THR A 36 -12.92 -5.81 0.20
N ALA A 37 -12.16 -6.06 1.27
CA ALA A 37 -10.87 -5.41 1.46
C ALA A 37 -9.82 -6.06 0.54
N LEU A 38 -9.24 -5.26 -0.34
CA LEU A 38 -8.10 -5.63 -1.17
C LEU A 38 -6.84 -5.26 -0.41
N LEU A 39 -5.99 -6.24 -0.13
CA LEU A 39 -4.74 -6.07 0.60
C LEU A 39 -3.56 -6.47 -0.30
N PRO A 40 -3.09 -5.58 -1.19
CA PRO A 40 -1.85 -5.75 -1.94
C PRO A 40 -0.67 -5.78 -0.97
N VAL A 41 0.12 -6.85 -1.00
CA VAL A 41 1.27 -7.01 -0.10
C VAL A 41 2.58 -7.29 -0.85
N PRO A 42 3.70 -6.69 -0.42
CA PRO A 42 5.02 -7.10 -0.86
C PRO A 42 5.34 -8.50 -0.31
N ALA A 43 5.41 -9.51 -1.18
CA ALA A 43 5.54 -10.90 -0.75
C ALA A 43 6.85 -11.20 -0.01
N ASP A 44 7.91 -10.43 -0.28
CA ASP A 44 9.20 -10.54 0.40
C ASP A 44 9.32 -9.69 1.67
N LEU A 45 8.23 -9.04 2.09
CA LEU A 45 8.12 -8.33 3.36
C LEU A 45 6.83 -8.76 4.09
N PRO A 46 6.70 -10.03 4.51
CA PRO A 46 5.50 -10.53 5.21
C PRO A 46 5.18 -9.78 6.51
N VAL A 47 6.12 -9.02 7.09
CA VAL A 47 5.84 -8.09 8.19
C VAL A 47 4.71 -7.10 7.86
N PHE A 48 4.57 -6.65 6.61
CA PHE A 48 3.47 -5.76 6.21
C PHE A 48 2.12 -6.49 6.11
N LEU A 49 2.13 -7.79 5.79
CA LEU A 49 0.92 -8.59 5.93
C LEU A 49 0.50 -8.68 7.40
N GLN A 50 1.45 -8.94 8.31
CA GLN A 50 1.17 -9.02 9.75
C GLN A 50 0.62 -7.69 10.29
N ILE A 51 1.18 -6.55 9.86
CA ILE A 51 0.72 -5.21 10.23
C ILE A 51 -0.70 -4.96 9.74
N ALA A 52 -0.97 -5.19 8.45
CA ALA A 52 -2.28 -4.97 7.88
C ALA A 52 -3.35 -5.87 8.52
N LEU A 53 -3.05 -7.14 8.78
CA LEU A 53 -3.97 -8.04 9.48
C LEU A 53 -4.23 -7.58 10.92
N LYS A 54 -3.21 -7.11 11.65
CA LYS A 54 -3.38 -6.52 12.99
C LYS A 54 -4.27 -5.28 12.93
N SER A 55 -4.04 -4.39 11.97
CA SER A 55 -4.86 -3.20 11.74
C SER A 55 -6.33 -3.60 11.54
N LEU A 56 -6.61 -4.48 10.57
CA LEU A 56 -7.96 -4.96 10.26
C LEU A 56 -8.64 -5.70 11.43
N LEU A 57 -7.89 -6.45 12.23
CA LEU A 57 -8.42 -7.13 13.42
C LEU A 57 -8.94 -6.17 14.48
N THR A 58 -8.36 -4.98 14.60
CA THR A 58 -8.81 -3.97 15.57
C THR A 58 -10.02 -3.16 15.11
N GLN A 59 -10.40 -3.29 13.84
CA GLN A 59 -11.51 -2.54 13.26
C GLN A 59 -12.87 -3.17 13.54
N ASP A 60 -13.92 -2.37 13.52
CA ASP A 60 -15.30 -2.81 13.45
C ASP A 60 -15.55 -3.44 12.06
N GLN A 61 -15.84 -4.74 12.07
CA GLN A 61 -15.97 -5.56 10.86
C GLN A 61 -17.41 -5.65 10.35
N LYS A 62 -18.36 -4.87 10.89
CA LYS A 62 -19.81 -4.92 10.56
C LYS A 62 -20.13 -4.99 9.06
N HIS A 63 -19.36 -4.30 8.22
CA HIS A 63 -19.57 -4.22 6.77
C HIS A 63 -18.51 -4.95 5.93
N LEU A 64 -17.54 -5.58 6.58
CA LEU A 64 -16.46 -6.31 5.92
C LEU A 64 -16.97 -7.70 5.50
N ALA A 65 -17.08 -7.92 4.19
CA ALA A 65 -17.56 -9.18 3.65
C ALA A 65 -16.41 -10.21 3.50
N GLU A 66 -15.26 -9.78 2.98
CA GLU A 66 -14.07 -10.61 2.86
C GLU A 66 -12.78 -9.79 2.79
N ILE A 67 -11.64 -10.45 3.02
CA ILE A 67 -10.30 -9.87 2.83
C ILE A 67 -9.53 -10.70 1.81
N LEU A 68 -9.00 -10.03 0.78
CA LEU A 68 -8.17 -10.64 -0.25
C LEU A 68 -6.72 -10.19 -0.08
N VAL A 69 -5.88 -11.11 0.40
CA VAL A 69 -4.43 -10.90 0.45
C VAL A 69 -3.85 -11.21 -0.92
N ILE A 70 -3.20 -10.23 -1.54
CA ILE A 70 -2.75 -10.33 -2.94
C ILE A 70 -1.25 -10.06 -3.00
N PRO A 71 -0.36 -11.07 -2.97
CA PRO A 71 1.08 -10.85 -3.05
C PRO A 71 1.51 -10.35 -4.43
N ASP A 72 2.51 -9.46 -4.47
CA ASP A 72 3.11 -9.01 -5.73
C ASP A 72 3.88 -10.12 -6.47
N VAL A 73 4.53 -11.01 -5.71
CA VAL A 73 5.24 -12.18 -6.21
C VAL A 73 4.81 -13.42 -5.43
N PRO A 74 3.86 -14.22 -5.92
CA PRO A 74 3.47 -15.45 -5.22
C PRO A 74 4.63 -16.45 -5.19
N SER A 75 4.87 -17.04 -4.01
CA SER A 75 5.88 -18.07 -3.77
C SER A 75 5.39 -19.07 -2.71
N ASP A 76 5.99 -20.25 -2.68
CA ASP A 76 5.67 -21.25 -1.64
C ASP A 76 6.04 -20.76 -0.24
N ASP A 77 7.17 -20.08 -0.10
CA ASP A 77 7.58 -19.44 1.16
C ASP A 77 6.51 -18.45 1.63
N PHE A 78 5.97 -17.62 0.72
CA PHE A 78 4.94 -16.66 1.08
C PHE A 78 3.64 -17.35 1.48
N ARG A 79 3.28 -18.48 0.85
CA ARG A 79 2.11 -19.29 1.27
C ARG A 79 2.31 -19.85 2.67
N VAL A 80 3.52 -20.28 3.01
CA VAL A 80 3.86 -20.75 4.37
C VAL A 80 3.72 -19.59 5.36
N ALA A 81 4.31 -18.43 5.05
CA ALA A 81 4.22 -17.23 5.88
C ALA A 81 2.76 -16.77 6.06
N PHE A 82 1.96 -16.76 4.99
CA PHE A 82 0.53 -16.45 5.02
C PHE A 82 -0.19 -17.40 5.98
N ARG A 83 -0.06 -18.73 5.82
CA ARG A 83 -0.73 -19.70 6.70
C ARG A 83 -0.38 -19.47 8.17
N LYS A 84 0.91 -19.32 8.48
CA LYS A 84 1.40 -19.06 9.84
C LYS A 84 0.85 -17.74 10.41
N LEU A 85 0.82 -16.68 9.60
CA LEU A 85 0.31 -15.37 10.04
C LEU A 85 -1.20 -15.34 10.20
N THR A 86 -1.94 -16.16 9.47
CA THR A 86 -3.41 -16.25 9.55
C THR A 86 -3.91 -17.32 10.51
N GLU A 87 -3.03 -18.13 11.08
CA GLU A 87 -3.40 -19.19 12.02
C GLU A 87 -4.06 -18.59 13.26
N GLY A 88 -5.27 -19.04 13.59
CA GLY A 88 -6.05 -18.52 14.72
C GLY A 88 -6.65 -17.13 14.52
N ILE A 89 -6.47 -16.49 13.36
CA ILE A 89 -7.12 -15.21 13.04
C ILE A 89 -8.56 -15.44 12.58
N SER A 90 -9.51 -14.80 13.26
CA SER A 90 -10.91 -14.76 12.85
C SER A 90 -11.19 -13.44 12.12
N LEU A 91 -11.01 -13.45 10.79
CA LEU A 91 -11.40 -12.35 9.91
C LEU A 91 -12.36 -12.87 8.83
N PRO A 92 -13.42 -12.11 8.47
CA PRO A 92 -14.38 -12.52 7.45
C PRO A 92 -13.70 -12.85 6.12
N GLY A 93 -13.97 -14.06 5.61
CA GLY A 93 -13.59 -14.48 4.24
C GLY A 93 -12.10 -14.34 3.89
N LEU A 94 -11.21 -14.29 4.88
CA LEU A 94 -9.78 -14.06 4.66
C LEU A 94 -9.18 -15.15 3.77
N ARG A 95 -8.63 -14.75 2.61
CA ARG A 95 -8.00 -15.68 1.69
C ARG A 95 -6.90 -15.07 0.84
N LEU A 96 -6.00 -15.94 0.39
CA LEU A 96 -4.93 -15.62 -0.54
C LEU A 96 -5.48 -15.62 -1.98
N VAL A 97 -5.21 -14.55 -2.72
CA VAL A 97 -5.50 -14.42 -4.16
C VAL A 97 -4.18 -14.27 -4.90
N GLU A 98 -3.81 -15.30 -5.66
CA GLU A 98 -2.58 -15.25 -6.43
C GLU A 98 -2.79 -14.72 -7.84
N MET A 99 -1.83 -13.96 -8.33
CA MET A 99 -1.78 -13.56 -9.73
C MET A 99 -1.82 -14.79 -10.64
N ASN A 100 -2.67 -14.75 -11.67
CA ASN A 100 -2.69 -15.78 -12.70
C ASN A 100 -1.35 -15.83 -13.49
N ARG A 101 -1.16 -16.87 -14.30
CA ARG A 101 0.11 -17.09 -15.03
C ARG A 101 0.47 -15.92 -15.96
N LYS A 102 -0.49 -15.31 -16.64
CA LYS A 102 -0.29 -14.15 -17.54
C LYS A 102 0.28 -12.98 -16.73
N ASP A 103 -0.35 -12.65 -15.61
CA ASP A 103 0.04 -11.52 -14.78
C ASP A 103 1.41 -11.73 -14.13
N ARG A 104 1.73 -12.97 -13.72
CA ARG A 104 3.09 -13.31 -13.26
C ARG A 104 4.17 -13.11 -14.33
N VAL A 105 3.85 -13.38 -15.61
CA VAL A 105 4.77 -13.11 -16.73
C VAL A 105 4.94 -11.61 -16.94
N VAL A 106 3.83 -10.85 -16.98
CA VAL A 106 3.85 -9.40 -17.14
C VAL A 106 4.62 -8.73 -16.00
N GLY A 107 4.37 -9.11 -14.75
CA GLY A 107 5.11 -8.62 -13.58
C GLY A 107 6.62 -8.86 -13.70
N ARG A 108 7.03 -10.08 -14.08
CA ARG A 108 8.45 -10.43 -14.28
C ARG A 108 9.12 -9.71 -15.44
N LEU A 109 8.36 -9.33 -16.47
CA LEU A 109 8.88 -8.60 -17.63
C LEU A 109 9.18 -7.14 -17.28
N TYR A 110 8.29 -6.48 -16.53
CA TYR A 110 8.42 -5.06 -16.22
C TYR A 110 9.19 -4.79 -14.92
N ARG A 111 9.04 -5.64 -13.89
CA ARG A 111 9.72 -5.56 -12.60
C ARG A 111 9.62 -4.17 -11.93
N THR A 112 8.51 -3.46 -12.08
CA THR A 112 8.30 -2.14 -11.46
C THR A 112 7.21 -2.21 -10.39
N PRO A 113 7.36 -1.52 -9.24
CA PRO A 113 6.34 -1.50 -8.18
C PRO A 113 4.94 -1.15 -8.70
N ASN A 114 4.83 -0.12 -9.55
CA ASN A 114 3.53 0.31 -10.10
C ASN A 114 2.82 -0.75 -10.94
N VAL A 115 3.58 -1.60 -11.66
CA VAL A 115 3.00 -2.70 -12.44
C VAL A 115 2.53 -3.81 -11.52
N TYR A 116 3.32 -4.17 -10.50
CA TYR A 116 2.88 -5.16 -9.52
C TYR A 116 1.62 -4.71 -8.78
N TYR A 117 1.60 -3.48 -8.26
CA TYR A 117 0.43 -2.91 -7.60
C TYR A 117 -0.81 -2.91 -8.52
N PHE A 118 -0.66 -2.48 -9.77
CA PHE A 118 -1.73 -2.58 -10.77
C PHE A 118 -2.26 -4.01 -10.91
N LEU A 119 -1.38 -5.01 -11.06
CA LEU A 119 -1.78 -6.40 -11.21
C LEU A 119 -2.44 -6.96 -9.93
N GLN A 120 -1.98 -6.56 -8.74
CA GLN A 120 -2.57 -6.95 -7.46
C GLN A 120 -4.00 -6.43 -7.37
N ILE A 121 -4.20 -5.13 -7.57
CA ILE A 121 -5.52 -4.49 -7.55
C ILE A 121 -6.44 -5.12 -8.58
N LEU A 122 -5.94 -5.38 -9.80
CA LEU A 122 -6.72 -6.03 -10.85
C LEU A 122 -7.18 -7.42 -10.44
N ASN A 123 -6.29 -8.27 -9.95
CA ASN A 123 -6.65 -9.61 -9.48
C ASN A 123 -7.60 -9.54 -8.27
N GLY A 124 -7.43 -8.57 -7.37
CA GLY A 124 -8.32 -8.32 -6.25
C GLY A 124 -9.74 -8.02 -6.70
N MET A 125 -9.93 -7.03 -7.59
CA MET A 125 -11.25 -6.67 -8.13
C MET A 125 -11.93 -7.86 -8.83
N SER A 126 -11.16 -8.64 -9.59
CA SER A 126 -11.68 -9.81 -10.30
C SER A 126 -12.20 -10.93 -9.39
N HIS A 127 -11.66 -11.01 -8.17
CA HIS A 127 -12.02 -12.04 -7.19
C HIS A 127 -12.93 -11.53 -6.07
N ALA A 128 -13.13 -10.22 -5.95
CA ALA A 128 -14.06 -9.64 -4.99
C ALA A 128 -15.46 -10.23 -5.20
N ARG A 129 -16.23 -10.42 -4.13
CA ARG A 129 -17.58 -10.98 -4.14
C ARG A 129 -18.65 -10.00 -3.64
N SER A 130 -18.24 -8.86 -3.09
CA SER A 130 -19.16 -7.81 -2.64
C SER A 130 -19.37 -6.74 -3.70
N ALA A 131 -20.34 -5.85 -3.46
CA ALA A 131 -20.67 -4.73 -4.36
C ALA A 131 -19.60 -3.63 -4.37
N HIS A 132 -18.82 -3.52 -3.30
CA HIS A 132 -17.82 -2.48 -3.12
C HIS A 132 -16.46 -3.09 -2.78
N VAL A 133 -15.39 -2.39 -3.12
CA VAL A 133 -14.04 -2.79 -2.72
C VAL A 133 -13.40 -1.67 -1.93
N LEU A 134 -12.65 -2.06 -0.90
CA LEU A 134 -11.79 -1.18 -0.14
C LEU A 134 -10.36 -1.44 -0.55
N PHE A 135 -9.65 -0.43 -1.02
CA PHE A 135 -8.21 -0.49 -1.25
C PHE A 135 -7.56 -0.19 0.09
N HIS A 136 -6.82 -1.14 0.66
CA HIS A 136 -6.14 -1.00 1.94
C HIS A 136 -4.63 -1.17 1.74
N ASP A 137 -3.85 -0.12 1.96
CA ASP A 137 -2.39 -0.17 1.85
C ASP A 137 -1.78 -0.94 3.02
N ALA A 138 -0.77 -1.76 2.74
CA ALA A 138 -0.22 -2.66 3.76
C ALA A 138 0.63 -1.93 4.83
N ASP A 139 1.04 -0.69 4.54
CA ASP A 139 1.78 0.21 5.43
C ASP A 139 0.90 1.32 6.05
N LEU A 140 -0.43 1.14 6.02
CA LEU A 140 -1.40 1.98 6.71
C LEU A 140 -1.74 1.43 8.10
N PHE A 141 -1.64 2.31 9.10
CA PHE A 141 -2.01 2.01 10.49
C PHE A 141 -3.28 2.77 10.84
N LEU A 142 -4.34 2.05 11.23
CA LEU A 142 -5.62 2.63 11.65
C LEU A 142 -5.72 2.63 13.17
N PHE A 143 -5.83 3.80 13.78
CA PHE A 143 -5.83 3.96 15.23
C PHE A 143 -7.24 3.92 15.82
N SER A 144 -8.22 4.47 15.09
CA SER A 144 -9.63 4.43 15.50
C SER A 144 -10.26 3.08 15.14
N LYS A 145 -10.91 2.42 16.10
CA LYS A 145 -11.51 1.08 15.92
C LYS A 145 -12.71 1.06 14.97
N ASP A 146 -13.40 2.19 14.80
CA ASP A 146 -14.59 2.28 13.96
C ASP A 146 -14.31 2.96 12.60
N PHE A 147 -13.03 3.21 12.29
CA PHE A 147 -12.62 3.98 11.11
C PHE A 147 -13.20 3.39 9.82
N LEU A 148 -13.01 2.08 9.59
CA LEU A 148 -13.50 1.45 8.36
C LEU A 148 -15.03 1.41 8.26
N LYS A 149 -15.71 1.21 9.39
CA LYS A 149 -17.17 1.25 9.44
C LYS A 149 -17.66 2.65 9.05
N ARG A 150 -17.14 3.71 9.69
CA ARG A 150 -17.49 5.10 9.35
C ARG A 150 -17.14 5.43 7.91
N HIS A 151 -16.00 4.96 7.40
CA HIS A 151 -15.61 5.19 6.01
C HIS A 151 -16.63 4.63 5.03
N TYR A 152 -17.09 3.40 5.28
CA TYR A 152 -18.08 2.75 4.44
C TYR A 152 -19.48 3.36 4.58
N GLU A 153 -19.92 3.66 5.81
CA GLU A 153 -21.20 4.33 6.05
C GLU A 153 -21.25 5.72 5.39
N ALA A 154 -20.15 6.48 5.44
CA ALA A 154 -20.02 7.76 4.73
C ALA A 154 -20.03 7.62 3.20
N PHE A 155 -19.49 6.52 2.66
CA PHE A 155 -19.55 6.22 1.23
C PHE A 155 -20.99 6.00 0.77
N LEU A 156 -21.78 5.26 1.55
CA LEU A 156 -23.19 5.03 1.26
C LEU A 156 -24.01 6.32 1.37
N ASP A 157 -23.80 7.10 2.42
CA ASP A 157 -24.52 8.36 2.68
C ASP A 157 -24.29 9.43 1.60
N LYS A 158 -23.05 9.56 1.13
CA LYS A 158 -22.69 10.55 0.10
C LYS A 158 -23.19 10.16 -1.30
N HIS A 159 -23.65 8.93 -1.51
CA HIS A 159 -24.07 8.40 -2.81
C HIS A 159 -23.02 8.60 -3.93
N VAL A 160 -21.74 8.44 -3.59
CA VAL A 160 -20.61 8.55 -4.53
C VAL A 160 -20.21 7.19 -5.08
N SER A 161 -19.53 7.18 -6.23
CA SER A 161 -18.98 5.96 -6.82
C SER A 161 -17.62 5.57 -6.23
N VAL A 162 -16.90 6.56 -5.69
CA VAL A 162 -15.62 6.38 -5.01
C VAL A 162 -15.46 7.41 -3.89
N LEU A 163 -14.94 6.97 -2.75
CA LEU A 163 -14.65 7.81 -1.59
C LEU A 163 -13.24 7.48 -1.09
N GLY A 164 -12.39 8.49 -0.95
CA GLY A 164 -11.07 8.33 -0.34
C GLY A 164 -10.95 9.15 0.94
N VAL A 165 -9.88 8.91 1.68
CA VAL A 165 -9.64 9.56 2.97
C VAL A 165 -8.74 10.80 2.88
N ASP A 166 -8.04 10.97 1.75
CA ASP A 166 -7.17 12.13 1.48
C ASP A 166 -7.22 12.52 0.00
N ARG A 167 -6.92 13.79 -0.29
CA ARG A 167 -6.83 14.31 -1.65
C ARG A 167 -5.51 13.91 -2.27
N ARG A 168 -5.57 13.45 -3.52
CA ARG A 168 -4.36 13.34 -4.33
C ARG A 168 -4.20 14.60 -5.16
N SER A 169 -3.20 15.41 -4.83
CA SER A 169 -2.81 16.52 -5.69
C SER A 169 -2.22 15.98 -6.99
N ILE A 170 -3.05 15.84 -8.03
CA ILE A 170 -2.56 15.85 -9.41
C ILE A 170 -2.18 17.29 -9.72
N VAL A 171 -0.87 17.53 -9.74
CA VAL A 171 -0.24 18.86 -9.81
C VAL A 171 -0.95 19.78 -10.83
N ARG A 172 -1.46 20.93 -10.34
CA ARG A 172 -1.80 22.17 -11.08
C ARG A 172 -3.01 22.14 -12.02
N LEU A 173 -4.00 21.27 -11.80
CA LEU A 173 -5.35 21.42 -12.39
C LEU A 173 -6.37 21.65 -11.26
N GLU A 174 -6.69 22.91 -10.97
CA GLU A 174 -7.60 23.28 -9.88
C GLU A 174 -9.00 22.68 -10.04
N GLU A 175 -9.42 22.45 -11.28
CA GLU A 175 -10.68 21.81 -11.68
C GLU A 175 -10.77 20.32 -11.34
N HIS A 176 -9.67 19.70 -10.87
CA HIS A 176 -9.61 18.28 -10.53
C HIS A 176 -9.18 18.01 -9.09
N ARG A 177 -9.52 18.93 -8.19
CA ARG A 177 -9.35 18.78 -6.74
C ARG A 177 -10.24 17.69 -6.12
N HIS A 178 -11.11 17.04 -6.91
CA HIS A 178 -11.96 15.94 -6.48
C HIS A 178 -11.21 14.61 -6.34
N ILE A 179 -10.08 14.43 -7.04
CA ILE A 179 -9.33 13.18 -7.05
C ILE A 179 -8.77 12.85 -5.66
N VAL A 180 -9.00 11.62 -5.23
CA VAL A 180 -8.57 11.09 -3.94
C VAL A 180 -7.42 10.10 -4.07
N ALA A 181 -6.67 9.97 -2.98
CA ALA A 181 -5.59 9.01 -2.89
C ALA A 181 -6.15 7.57 -2.84
N THR A 182 -5.38 6.61 -3.36
CA THR A 182 -5.81 5.21 -3.51
C THR A 182 -5.28 4.28 -2.42
N TRP A 183 -4.56 4.81 -1.43
CA TRP A 183 -3.98 4.01 -0.34
C TRP A 183 -5.02 3.63 0.74
N GLU A 184 -6.11 4.39 0.85
CA GLU A 184 -7.32 4.00 1.57
C GLU A 184 -8.52 4.59 0.82
N MET A 185 -9.17 3.75 0.02
CA MET A 185 -10.22 4.19 -0.91
C MET A 185 -11.27 3.11 -1.05
N ILE A 186 -12.53 3.46 -0.80
CA ILE A 186 -13.68 2.61 -1.11
C ILE A 186 -14.27 3.00 -2.46
N ALA A 187 -14.62 2.02 -3.28
CA ALA A 187 -15.24 2.24 -4.57
C ALA A 187 -16.29 1.18 -4.88
N SER A 188 -17.31 1.57 -5.65
CA SER A 188 -18.22 0.62 -6.28
C SER A 188 -17.46 -0.24 -7.29
N LEU A 189 -17.66 -1.57 -7.19
CA LEU A 189 -17.11 -2.50 -8.16
C LEU A 189 -17.71 -2.26 -9.55
N GLU A 190 -18.99 -1.85 -9.61
CA GLU A 190 -19.63 -1.44 -10.86
C GLU A 190 -18.88 -0.26 -11.50
N TRP A 191 -18.59 0.79 -10.72
CA TRP A 191 -17.84 1.95 -11.21
C TRP A 191 -16.44 1.56 -11.70
N LEU A 192 -15.70 0.75 -10.93
CA LEU A 192 -14.39 0.25 -11.35
C LEU A 192 -14.48 -0.49 -12.69
N MET A 193 -15.53 -1.28 -12.88
CA MET A 193 -15.72 -2.07 -14.10
C MET A 193 -16.15 -1.26 -15.33
N ARG A 194 -16.62 -0.02 -15.18
CA ARG A 194 -16.95 0.87 -16.31
C ARG A 194 -15.71 1.24 -17.14
N PHE A 195 -14.52 1.20 -16.53
CA PHE A 195 -13.25 1.52 -17.18
C PHE A 195 -12.56 0.25 -17.67
N LYS A 196 -11.72 0.38 -18.71
CA LYS A 196 -10.94 -0.77 -19.19
C LYS A 196 -9.86 -1.09 -18.17
N PRO A 197 -9.53 -2.37 -17.91
CA PRO A 197 -8.50 -2.75 -16.95
C PRO A 197 -7.18 -1.98 -17.09
N TYR A 198 -6.65 -1.80 -18.31
CA TYR A 198 -5.39 -1.06 -18.50
C TYR A 198 -5.44 0.42 -18.07
N GLU A 199 -6.63 1.01 -17.94
CA GLU A 199 -6.82 2.42 -17.56
C GLU A 199 -6.58 2.63 -16.06
N HIS A 200 -6.71 1.59 -15.25
CA HIS A 200 -6.33 1.59 -13.84
C HIS A 200 -4.82 1.57 -13.61
N ARG A 201 -4.01 1.28 -14.63
CA ARG A 201 -2.54 1.25 -14.49
C ARG A 201 -1.99 2.68 -14.40
N GLY A 202 -1.00 2.90 -13.53
CA GLY A 202 -0.26 4.17 -13.54
C GLY A 202 0.41 4.47 -14.89
N HIS A 203 0.18 5.66 -15.45
CA HIS A 203 0.70 6.08 -16.74
C HIS A 203 0.74 7.60 -16.90
N LYS A 204 1.48 8.08 -17.90
CA LYS A 204 1.49 9.50 -18.27
C LYS A 204 0.54 9.76 -19.44
N ARG A 205 -0.19 10.87 -19.41
CA ARG A 205 -1.09 11.30 -20.49
C ARG A 205 -1.06 12.81 -20.66
N PHE A 206 -1.17 13.28 -21.90
CA PHE A 206 -1.35 14.71 -22.17
C PHE A 206 -2.80 15.12 -21.92
N VAL A 207 -2.99 16.14 -21.09
CA VAL A 207 -4.28 16.77 -20.79
C VAL A 207 -4.08 18.28 -20.97
N ARG A 208 -4.84 18.89 -21.89
CA ARG A 208 -4.76 20.33 -22.19
C ARG A 208 -3.31 20.81 -22.41
N GLY A 209 -2.54 20.06 -23.20
CA GLY A 209 -1.14 20.36 -23.51
C GLY A 209 -0.12 20.05 -22.39
N ARG A 210 -0.55 19.55 -21.23
CA ARG A 210 0.34 19.21 -20.11
C ARG A 210 0.49 17.71 -19.95
N LEU A 211 1.71 17.23 -19.75
CA LEU A 211 1.97 15.83 -19.45
C LEU A 211 1.70 15.57 -17.96
N ILE A 212 0.65 14.79 -17.67
CA ILE A 212 0.23 14.45 -16.31
C ILE A 212 0.62 13.00 -16.02
N ASN A 213 1.15 12.75 -14.82
CA ASN A 213 1.40 11.41 -14.33
C ASN A 213 0.22 10.94 -13.47
N PHE A 214 -0.50 9.95 -13.94
CA PHE A 214 -1.55 9.28 -13.19
C PHE A 214 -0.96 8.08 -12.46
N ASP A 215 -1.19 8.03 -11.16
CA ASP A 215 -1.00 6.81 -10.37
C ASP A 215 -2.13 5.83 -10.66
N SER A 216 -2.04 4.62 -10.10
CA SER A 216 -3.06 3.59 -10.31
C SER A 216 -4.47 4.09 -9.94
N THR A 217 -5.45 3.81 -10.79
CA THR A 217 -6.87 4.22 -10.67
C THR A 217 -7.14 5.75 -10.62
N LEU A 218 -6.11 6.62 -10.65
CA LEU A 218 -6.34 8.07 -10.71
C LEU A 218 -6.89 8.55 -12.06
N PHE A 219 -6.55 7.86 -13.16
CA PHE A 219 -7.07 8.22 -14.48
C PHE A 219 -8.59 7.95 -14.61
N PRO A 220 -9.13 6.80 -14.14
CA PRO A 220 -10.56 6.60 -13.95
C PRO A 220 -11.25 7.71 -13.14
N GLN A 221 -10.69 8.11 -11.98
CA GLN A 221 -11.24 9.21 -11.19
C GLN A 221 -11.24 10.54 -11.96
N PHE A 222 -10.19 10.80 -12.74
CA PHE A 222 -10.11 11.99 -13.59
C PHE A 222 -11.20 12.02 -14.68
N LEU A 223 -11.59 10.87 -15.21
CA LEU A 223 -12.67 10.75 -16.21
C LEU A 223 -14.08 10.73 -15.59
N THR A 224 -14.18 10.57 -14.28
CA THR A 224 -15.44 10.45 -13.55
C THR A 224 -16.02 11.84 -13.27
N ASP A 225 -17.35 11.95 -13.27
CA ASP A 225 -18.02 13.18 -12.83
C ASP A 225 -17.54 13.57 -11.42
N PRO A 226 -17.14 14.82 -11.17
CA PRO A 226 -16.65 15.23 -9.85
C PRO A 226 -17.64 14.96 -8.70
N GLY A 227 -18.94 14.96 -8.96
CA GLY A 227 -19.99 14.63 -7.99
C GLY A 227 -20.04 13.15 -7.61
N GLU A 228 -19.45 12.26 -8.41
CA GLU A 228 -19.33 10.83 -8.12
C GLU A 228 -18.04 10.49 -7.33
N VAL A 229 -17.18 11.47 -7.04
CA VAL A 229 -15.92 11.29 -6.30
C VAL A 229 -15.97 12.09 -5.00
N GLY A 230 -16.03 11.40 -3.88
CA GLY A 230 -16.03 12.00 -2.56
C GLY A 230 -14.66 11.97 -1.89
N ILE A 231 -14.47 12.88 -0.92
CA ILE A 231 -13.47 12.74 0.14
C ILE A 231 -14.18 12.68 1.49
N ASN A 232 -13.78 11.74 2.35
CA ASN A 232 -14.17 11.80 3.75
C ASN A 232 -13.24 12.75 4.50
N LYS A 233 -13.76 13.89 4.95
CA LYS A 233 -13.01 14.93 5.67
C LYS A 233 -13.18 14.86 7.19
N GLU A 234 -13.93 13.87 7.67
CA GLU A 234 -14.28 13.75 9.08
C GLU A 234 -13.15 13.16 9.91
N TYR A 235 -12.05 12.75 9.28
CA TYR A 235 -10.91 12.17 9.96
C TYR A 235 -9.98 13.24 10.51
N GLU A 236 -9.74 13.16 11.81
CA GLU A 236 -8.68 13.91 12.46
C GLU A 236 -7.31 13.35 12.07
N GLN A 237 -6.26 14.17 12.16
CA GLN A 237 -4.90 13.74 11.81
C GLN A 237 -4.42 12.54 12.63
N ASP A 238 -5.04 12.27 13.78
CA ASP A 238 -4.68 11.23 14.73
C ASP A 238 -5.50 9.93 14.60
N GLU A 239 -6.32 9.78 13.55
CA GLU A 239 -7.08 8.54 13.34
C GLU A 239 -6.31 7.46 12.58
N PHE A 240 -5.30 7.84 11.81
CA PHE A 240 -4.47 6.92 11.04
C PHE A 240 -3.04 7.46 10.84
N LEU A 241 -2.15 6.58 10.39
CA LEU A 241 -0.81 6.94 9.97
C LEU A 241 -0.42 6.14 8.72
N HIS A 242 -0.03 6.86 7.66
CA HIS A 242 0.49 6.26 6.43
C HIS A 242 1.95 6.64 6.23
N PHE A 243 2.83 5.65 6.20
CA PHE A 243 4.22 5.90 5.83
C PHE A 243 4.37 5.82 4.32
N SER A 244 4.01 6.89 3.60
CA SER A 244 4.02 6.86 2.15
C SER A 244 5.36 6.42 1.55
N PHE A 245 5.26 5.65 0.47
CA PHE A 245 6.36 5.14 -0.36
C PHE A 245 7.31 4.13 0.30
N VAL A 246 7.01 3.56 1.48
CA VAL A 246 7.89 2.59 2.14
C VAL A 246 8.25 1.42 1.22
N ILE A 247 7.24 0.77 0.65
CA ILE A 247 7.44 -0.39 -0.23
C ILE A 247 8.19 0.02 -1.50
N SER A 248 7.89 1.19 -2.05
CA SER A 248 8.57 1.72 -3.24
C SER A 248 10.05 1.99 -2.99
N ILE A 249 10.39 2.60 -1.86
CA ILE A 249 11.78 2.88 -1.46
C ILE A 249 12.54 1.59 -1.23
N TYR A 250 11.94 0.60 -0.56
CA TYR A 250 12.54 -0.73 -0.42
C TYR A 250 12.81 -1.39 -1.78
N ARG A 251 11.89 -1.29 -2.74
CA ARG A 251 12.08 -1.83 -4.10
C ARG A 251 13.19 -1.10 -4.87
N LEU A 252 13.45 0.17 -4.58
CA LEU A 252 14.59 0.90 -5.13
C LEU A 252 15.90 0.43 -4.47
N PHE A 253 15.90 0.26 -3.15
CA PHE A 253 17.04 -0.31 -2.42
C PHE A 253 17.45 -1.69 -2.96
N CYS A 254 16.51 -2.63 -3.13
CA CYS A 254 16.81 -3.97 -3.66
C CYS A 254 17.38 -3.97 -5.09
N LYS A 255 17.24 -2.87 -5.83
CA LYS A 255 17.80 -2.69 -7.18
C LYS A 255 19.11 -1.91 -7.18
N SER A 256 19.46 -1.27 -6.07
CA SER A 256 20.70 -0.50 -5.96
C SER A 256 21.90 -1.43 -6.13
N ARG A 257 22.93 -0.94 -6.82
CA ARG A 257 24.21 -1.63 -7.01
C ARG A 257 25.34 -1.05 -6.16
N GLY A 258 25.05 0.03 -5.43
CA GLY A 258 26.00 0.70 -4.55
C GLY A 258 25.28 1.25 -3.32
N PRO A 259 25.94 2.13 -2.55
CA PRO A 259 25.37 2.73 -1.36
C PRO A 259 24.01 3.36 -1.66
N PHE A 260 23.00 2.99 -0.87
CA PHE A 260 21.66 3.53 -0.96
C PHE A 260 21.41 4.51 0.19
N GLU A 261 21.21 5.78 -0.13
CA GLU A 261 20.83 6.78 0.86
C GLU A 261 19.38 6.54 1.30
N ASP A 262 19.17 6.11 2.55
CA ASP A 262 17.83 5.96 3.13
C ASP A 262 17.31 7.30 3.65
N LYS A 263 17.14 8.23 2.71
CA LYS A 263 16.84 9.65 2.93
C LYS A 263 15.61 9.93 3.79
N TYR A 264 14.69 8.97 3.89
CA TYR A 264 13.45 9.08 4.66
C TYR A 264 13.32 8.00 5.75
N PHE A 265 14.42 7.31 6.08
CA PHE A 265 14.49 6.30 7.14
C PHE A 265 13.47 5.15 6.96
N LYS A 266 13.17 4.77 5.71
CA LYS A 266 12.21 3.71 5.41
C LYS A 266 12.78 2.33 5.63
N LEU A 267 14.06 2.11 5.33
CA LEU A 267 14.72 0.83 5.65
C LEU A 267 14.83 0.67 7.17
N LEU A 268 15.13 1.76 7.88
CA LEU A 268 15.10 1.79 9.35
C LEU A 268 13.72 1.47 9.91
N LEU A 269 12.65 2.06 9.35
CA LEU A 269 11.27 1.71 9.71
C LEU A 269 10.99 0.22 9.53
N ILE A 270 11.27 -0.31 8.33
CA ILE A 270 10.99 -1.71 8.01
C ILE A 270 11.76 -2.63 8.95
N ARG A 271 13.05 -2.37 9.17
CA ARG A 271 13.88 -3.19 10.08
C ARG A 271 13.33 -3.15 11.51
N SER A 272 12.96 -1.97 12.00
CA SER A 272 12.38 -1.82 13.34
C SER A 272 11.08 -2.61 13.50
N LEU A 273 10.24 -2.62 12.47
CA LEU A 273 9.00 -3.41 12.45
C LEU A 273 9.28 -4.91 12.44
N ILE A 274 10.25 -5.38 11.66
CA ILE A 274 10.65 -6.80 11.63
C ILE A 274 11.20 -7.22 13.00
N ASP A 275 12.07 -6.41 13.62
CA ASP A 275 12.61 -6.68 14.95
C ASP A 275 11.52 -6.75 16.02
N ALA A 276 10.52 -5.88 15.92
CA ALA A 276 9.48 -5.72 16.94
C ALA A 276 8.35 -6.76 16.84
N LEU A 277 8.00 -7.20 15.63
CA LEU A 277 6.89 -8.13 15.40
C LEU A 277 7.32 -9.60 15.30
N GLY A 278 8.63 -9.84 15.37
CA GLY A 278 9.23 -11.17 15.41
C GLY A 278 9.42 -11.81 14.04
N ASP A 279 10.13 -12.93 14.05
CA ASP A 279 10.42 -13.68 12.83
C ASP A 279 9.29 -14.65 12.48
N VAL A 280 8.70 -14.47 11.30
CA VAL A 280 7.76 -15.44 10.72
C VAL A 280 8.48 -16.63 10.08
N GLY A 281 9.79 -16.74 10.23
CA GLY A 281 10.67 -17.70 9.55
C GLY A 281 11.07 -17.20 8.17
N TRP A 282 11.22 -15.88 8.00
CA TRP A 282 11.49 -15.24 6.72
C TRP A 282 12.85 -14.58 6.69
N THR A 283 13.63 -14.86 5.64
CA THR A 283 14.90 -14.19 5.40
C THR A 283 14.67 -12.89 4.64
N TYR A 284 14.77 -11.76 5.34
CA TYR A 284 14.58 -10.44 4.76
C TYR A 284 15.83 -9.95 4.03
N SER A 285 15.65 -9.27 2.90
CA SER A 285 16.74 -8.55 2.21
C SER A 285 17.06 -7.20 2.86
N VAL A 286 16.21 -6.74 3.80
CA VAL A 286 16.42 -5.52 4.58
C VAL A 286 17.65 -5.71 5.48
N PRO A 287 18.62 -4.76 5.50
CA PRO A 287 19.80 -4.88 6.34
C PRO A 287 19.46 -5.05 7.82
N SER A 288 20.33 -5.73 8.56
CA SER A 288 20.14 -5.91 10.00
C SER A 288 20.24 -4.57 10.73
N MET A 289 19.69 -4.47 11.95
CA MET A 289 19.86 -3.24 12.74
C MET A 289 21.34 -2.90 12.96
N LYS A 290 22.19 -3.92 13.11
CA LYS A 290 23.65 -3.73 13.23
C LYS A 290 24.23 -3.04 11.99
N ASP A 291 23.82 -3.48 10.79
CA ASP A 291 24.28 -2.91 9.52
C ASP A 291 23.80 -1.44 9.39
N LEU A 292 22.54 -1.17 9.73
CA LEU A 292 21.98 0.18 9.70
C LEU A 292 22.65 1.13 10.70
N VAL A 293 23.04 0.65 11.88
CA VAL A 293 23.83 1.44 12.84
C VAL A 293 25.26 1.63 12.33
N GLY A 294 25.87 0.63 11.70
CA GLY A 294 27.17 0.76 11.04
C GLY A 294 27.18 1.82 9.94
N ALA A 295 26.08 1.94 9.19
CA ALA A 295 25.89 2.99 8.18
C ALA A 295 25.96 4.42 8.77
N LEU A 296 25.54 4.64 10.03
CA LEU A 296 25.68 5.94 10.69
C LEU A 296 27.13 6.36 10.91
N ALA A 297 28.01 5.37 11.07
CA ALA A 297 29.46 5.55 11.24
C ALA A 297 30.22 5.49 9.91
N GLY A 298 29.53 5.27 8.78
CA GLY A 298 30.14 5.11 7.46
C GLY A 298 30.90 3.80 7.27
N THR A 299 30.64 2.78 8.10
CA THR A 299 31.31 1.47 8.02
C THR A 299 30.53 0.42 7.21
N ASP A 300 29.30 0.75 6.79
CA ASP A 300 28.48 -0.08 5.90
C ASP A 300 28.47 0.55 4.50
N ASP A 301 28.62 -0.29 3.46
CA ASP A 301 28.71 0.14 2.06
C ASP A 301 27.38 0.01 1.29
N LYS A 302 26.33 -0.53 1.92
CA LYS A 302 25.03 -0.76 1.29
C LYS A 302 24.02 0.33 1.60
N VAL A 303 24.05 0.89 2.80
CA VAL A 303 23.14 1.97 3.22
C VAL A 303 23.92 3.17 3.72
N SER A 304 23.43 4.37 3.45
CA SER A 304 23.98 5.63 3.95
C SER A 304 22.90 6.53 4.53
N TYR A 305 23.31 7.39 5.46
CA TYR A 305 22.53 8.46 6.08
C TYR A 305 23.30 9.79 6.14
N ALA A 306 24.24 9.98 5.22
CA ALA A 306 25.22 11.05 5.26
C ALA A 306 24.70 12.37 4.67
N GLU A 307 23.66 12.34 3.85
CA GLU A 307 23.20 13.55 3.15
C GLU A 307 22.54 14.55 4.10
N LEU A 308 22.77 15.84 3.84
CA LEU A 308 22.15 16.92 4.61
C LEU A 308 20.61 16.84 4.57
N GLU A 309 20.06 16.41 3.43
CA GLU A 309 18.61 16.26 3.27
C GLU A 309 18.05 15.13 4.13
N THR A 310 18.79 14.02 4.28
CA THR A 310 18.45 12.92 5.20
C THR A 310 18.34 13.42 6.63
N ARG A 311 19.32 14.22 7.08
CA ARG A 311 19.26 14.85 8.41
C ARG A 311 18.02 15.71 8.61
N LYS A 312 17.58 16.45 7.59
CA LYS A 312 16.36 17.29 7.65
C LYS A 312 15.08 16.47 7.78
N ASN A 313 15.07 15.23 7.29
CA ASN A 313 13.88 14.38 7.32
C ASN A 313 13.74 13.59 8.63
N TYR A 314 14.77 13.56 9.48
CA TYR A 314 14.76 12.72 10.68
C TYR A 314 13.67 13.12 11.67
N ASP A 315 13.50 14.42 11.93
CA ASP A 315 12.47 14.90 12.85
C ASP A 315 11.07 14.47 12.42
N THR A 316 10.73 14.64 11.14
CA THR A 316 9.44 14.20 10.58
C THR A 316 9.26 12.68 10.65
N PHE A 317 10.31 11.91 10.32
CA PHE A 317 10.28 10.47 10.47
C PHE A 317 10.04 10.06 11.93
N ARG A 318 10.80 10.64 12.86
CA ARG A 318 10.81 10.27 14.26
C ARG A 318 9.51 10.65 14.98
N LEU A 319 8.88 11.77 14.60
CA LEU A 319 7.53 12.13 15.04
C LEU A 319 6.50 11.08 14.63
N ASN A 320 6.50 10.66 13.36
CA ASN A 320 5.59 9.62 12.88
C ASN A 320 5.89 8.25 13.52
N PHE A 321 7.17 7.92 13.70
CA PHE A 321 7.60 6.70 14.40
C PHE A 321 7.13 6.69 15.86
N GLU A 322 7.21 7.83 16.56
CA GLU A 322 6.69 7.97 17.92
C GLU A 322 5.17 7.81 17.97
N ARG A 323 4.45 8.43 17.03
CA ARG A 323 2.99 8.31 16.92
C ARG A 323 2.57 6.86 16.74
N LEU A 324 3.27 6.11 15.88
CA LEU A 324 3.05 4.66 15.72
C LEU A 324 3.25 3.89 17.02
N ILE A 325 4.31 4.18 17.77
CA ILE A 325 4.56 3.49 19.04
C ILE A 325 3.50 3.84 20.08
N ARG A 326 3.13 5.12 20.19
CA ARG A 326 2.16 5.62 21.17
C ARG A 326 0.73 5.15 20.90
N SER A 327 0.38 4.87 19.65
CA SER A 327 -0.96 4.37 19.32
C SER A 327 -1.25 2.99 19.93
N GLY A 328 -0.20 2.24 20.30
CA GLY A 328 -0.34 0.91 20.90
C GLY A 328 -0.80 -0.18 19.92
N ILE A 329 -1.01 0.13 18.64
CA ILE A 329 -1.53 -0.81 17.64
C ILE A 329 -0.63 -2.04 17.46
N LEU A 330 0.68 -1.89 17.71
CA LEU A 330 1.66 -2.98 17.64
C LEU A 330 1.77 -3.78 18.94
N GLY A 331 1.23 -3.25 20.05
CA GLY A 331 1.42 -3.77 21.41
C GLY A 331 2.63 -3.15 22.13
N THR A 332 2.59 -3.19 23.47
CA THR A 332 3.59 -2.55 24.34
C THR A 332 5.00 -3.11 24.16
N GLU A 333 5.13 -4.43 24.00
CA GLU A 333 6.43 -5.09 23.80
C GLU A 333 7.08 -4.66 22.49
N ALA A 334 6.34 -4.76 21.38
CA ALA A 334 6.79 -4.30 20.07
C ALA A 334 7.18 -2.82 20.10
N GLY A 335 6.36 -1.97 20.74
CA GLY A 335 6.67 -0.56 20.93
C GLY A 335 7.97 -0.33 21.70
N SER A 336 8.23 -1.12 22.74
CA SER A 336 9.44 -1.05 23.56
C SER A 336 10.68 -1.45 22.75
N THR A 337 10.59 -2.54 21.98
CA THR A 337 11.65 -2.97 21.06
C THR A 337 11.96 -1.87 20.03
N MET A 338 10.94 -1.25 19.43
CA MET A 338 11.16 -0.16 18.47
C MET A 338 11.84 1.06 19.11
N ARG A 339 11.47 1.42 20.36
CA ARG A 339 12.13 2.51 21.11
C ARG A 339 13.59 2.21 21.40
N GLU A 340 13.92 0.96 21.76
CA GLU A 340 15.30 0.56 22.02
C GLU A 340 16.14 0.66 20.74
N ARG A 341 15.62 0.11 19.63
CA ARG A 341 16.34 0.01 18.36
C ARG A 341 16.63 1.36 17.71
N ILE A 342 15.81 2.38 17.96
CA ILE A 342 16.00 3.70 17.35
C ILE A 342 17.04 4.58 18.09
N ARG A 343 17.44 4.24 19.32
CA ARG A 343 18.31 5.07 20.16
C ARG A 343 19.63 5.52 19.49
N PRO A 344 20.39 4.67 18.78
CA PRO A 344 21.63 5.12 18.13
C PRO A 344 21.39 6.22 17.09
N PHE A 345 20.21 6.21 16.44
CA PHE A 345 19.82 7.25 15.51
C PHE A 345 19.42 8.53 16.26
N ASP A 346 18.66 8.41 17.35
CA ASP A 346 18.27 9.56 18.20
C ASP A 346 19.53 10.30 18.69
N GLU A 347 20.55 9.56 19.13
CA GLU A 347 21.86 10.10 19.54
C GLU A 347 22.61 10.77 18.38
N ARG A 348 22.68 10.10 17.21
CA ARG A 348 23.40 10.62 16.02
C ARG A 348 22.79 11.91 15.46
N PHE A 349 21.46 12.02 15.53
CA PHE A 349 20.71 13.15 15.00
C PHE A 349 20.31 14.18 16.06
N ALA A 350 20.66 13.95 17.33
CA ALA A 350 20.37 14.81 18.48
C ALA A 350 18.87 15.08 18.64
N TRP A 351 18.05 14.03 18.54
CA TRP A 351 16.61 14.11 18.72
C TRP A 351 16.21 13.93 20.19
N THR A 352 15.24 14.71 20.65
CA THR A 352 14.68 14.67 22.00
C THR A 352 13.17 14.83 21.95
N LEU A 353 12.45 14.10 22.80
CA LEU A 353 10.97 14.12 22.86
C LEU A 353 10.38 15.49 23.28
N GLU A 354 11.21 16.39 23.82
CA GLU A 354 10.83 17.73 24.31
C GLU A 354 10.79 18.82 23.21
N ARG A 355 11.01 18.44 21.95
CA ARG A 355 10.78 19.31 20.77
C ARG A 355 9.46 18.96 20.12
#